data_AF-E6SR79-F1
#
_entry.id   AF-E6SR79-F1
#
_cell.length_a   1.000
_cell.length_b   1.000
_cell.length_c   1.000
_cell.angle_alpha   90.00
_cell.angle_beta   90.00
_cell.angle_gamma   90.00
#
_symmetry.space_group_name_H-M   'P 1'
#
loop_
_entity.id
_entity.type
_entity.pdbx_description
1 polymer ?
#
loop_
_entity_poly.entity_id
_entity_poly.type
_entity_poly.pdbx_seq_one_letter_code
_entity_poly.pdbx_strand_id
1 'polypeptide(L)'
;MKSKSLFKITILCLAMIAGCINLTACGDSDDEPEVTNELTTIKTTFSVSLSNDWYKFFDIEVTYTSETGEKTITLTQDWMYEKDIPYSAEPDEFLCKVIAKPKANSPAIDANTTYLLEQSVHAEVSGILKDGTIDLDYGLIGSKSGKDEMNSTGMEKYIKGEHRLLSFSFIPEE
;
A
#
# COMPACT_ATOMS: atom_id res chain seq x y z
N MET A 1 -49.45 -11.98 -2.96
CA MET A 1 -50.30 -11.92 -4.17
C MET A 1 -49.51 -12.49 -5.35
N LYS A 2 -50.02 -13.57 -5.96
CA LYS A 2 -49.74 -14.16 -7.30
C LYS A 2 -48.26 -14.31 -7.73
N SER A 3 -47.69 -15.53 -7.73
CA SER A 3 -47.74 -16.56 -8.82
C SER A 3 -46.89 -16.15 -10.03
N LYS A 4 -46.01 -16.94 -10.65
CA LYS A 4 -46.14 -18.33 -11.17
C LYS A 4 -44.82 -18.60 -11.97
N SER A 5 -44.20 -19.80 -11.89
CA SER A 5 -44.25 -20.86 -12.94
C SER A 5 -43.33 -20.61 -14.15
N LEU A 6 -42.65 -21.55 -14.82
CA LEU A 6 -42.43 -23.00 -14.72
C LEU A 6 -41.31 -23.38 -15.74
N PHE A 7 -40.62 -24.48 -15.44
CA PHE A 7 -39.87 -25.37 -16.33
C PHE A 7 -40.50 -25.62 -17.72
N LYS A 8 -39.67 -25.81 -18.76
CA LYS A 8 -39.92 -26.75 -19.88
C LYS A 8 -38.63 -27.37 -20.43
N ILE A 9 -38.70 -28.68 -20.65
CA ILE A 9 -37.71 -29.66 -21.12
C ILE A 9 -38.05 -30.05 -22.57
N THR A 10 -37.04 -30.28 -23.43
CA THR A 10 -36.97 -31.33 -24.49
C THR A 10 -35.54 -31.34 -25.06
N ILE A 11 -34.65 -32.35 -24.92
CA ILE A 11 -34.59 -33.77 -25.34
C ILE A 11 -34.45 -33.99 -26.87
N LEU A 12 -33.21 -34.38 -27.24
CA LEU A 12 -32.76 -35.45 -28.16
C LEU A 12 -32.90 -35.32 -29.69
N CYS A 13 -31.76 -35.47 -30.38
CA CYS A 13 -31.58 -36.46 -31.47
C CYS A 13 -30.10 -36.87 -31.61
N LEU A 14 -29.84 -38.13 -31.26
CA LEU A 14 -28.80 -39.05 -31.80
C LEU A 14 -28.82 -39.01 -33.36
N ALA A 15 -27.82 -39.40 -34.17
CA ALA A 15 -26.57 -40.13 -34.00
C ALA A 15 -25.81 -40.18 -35.35
N MET A 16 -24.50 -40.42 -35.26
CA MET A 16 -23.62 -41.20 -36.16
C MET A 16 -23.37 -40.72 -37.61
N ILE A 17 -22.09 -40.60 -37.97
CA ILE A 17 -21.43 -41.49 -38.96
C ILE A 17 -19.91 -41.47 -38.70
N ALA A 18 -19.37 -42.68 -38.59
CA ALA A 18 -17.96 -42.97 -38.46
C ALA A 18 -17.26 -43.03 -39.83
N GLY A 19 -15.95 -42.77 -39.84
CA GLY A 19 -15.02 -43.37 -40.80
C GLY A 19 -14.25 -42.38 -41.67
N CYS A 20 -12.96 -42.19 -41.33
CA CYS A 20 -11.81 -42.56 -42.17
C CYS A 20 -10.54 -41.89 -41.62
N ILE A 21 -9.66 -42.71 -41.07
CA ILE A 21 -8.25 -42.39 -40.80
C ILE A 21 -7.49 -42.44 -42.13
N ASN A 22 -6.71 -41.39 -42.43
CA ASN A 22 -5.30 -41.46 -42.84
C ASN A 22 -4.73 -40.04 -43.12
N LEU A 23 -3.76 -39.66 -42.27
CA LEU A 23 -2.48 -38.95 -42.49
C LEU A 23 -2.31 -38.19 -43.84
N THR A 24 -1.83 -36.94 -43.93
CA THR A 24 -0.51 -36.44 -43.51
C THR A 24 -0.43 -34.90 -43.36
N ALA A 25 0.36 -34.45 -42.37
CA ALA A 25 1.34 -33.34 -42.43
C ALA A 25 0.99 -31.96 -43.06
N CYS A 26 0.82 -30.97 -42.18
CA CYS A 26 1.37 -29.60 -42.17
C CYS A 26 0.93 -29.04 -40.80
N GLY A 27 1.72 -29.14 -39.74
CA GLY A 27 2.87 -28.27 -39.56
C GLY A 27 2.36 -26.86 -39.23
N ASP A 28 1.81 -26.68 -38.04
CA ASP A 28 1.73 -25.36 -37.42
C ASP A 28 1.89 -25.57 -35.91
N SER A 29 2.92 -24.94 -35.38
CA SER A 29 3.29 -24.98 -33.99
C SER A 29 2.11 -24.54 -33.12
N ASP A 30 1.69 -25.42 -32.22
CA ASP A 30 0.81 -25.13 -31.08
C ASP A 30 1.58 -24.27 -30.03
N ASP A 31 2.27 -23.22 -30.49
CA ASP A 31 2.78 -22.16 -29.63
C ASP A 31 1.71 -21.07 -29.60
N GLU A 32 0.62 -21.33 -28.87
CA GLU A 32 -0.20 -20.23 -28.37
C GLU A 32 0.75 -19.30 -27.60
N PRO A 33 0.78 -17.98 -27.89
CA PRO A 33 1.66 -17.10 -27.16
C PRO A 33 1.27 -17.14 -25.68
N GLU A 34 2.20 -17.57 -24.82
CA GLU A 34 2.03 -17.38 -23.38
C GLU A 34 1.82 -15.88 -23.16
N VAL A 35 0.60 -15.50 -22.78
CA VAL A 35 0.31 -14.12 -22.40
C VAL A 35 0.93 -13.93 -21.03
N THR A 36 2.16 -13.44 -21.00
CA THR A 36 2.82 -13.02 -19.76
C THR A 36 2.01 -11.88 -19.15
N ASN A 37 1.50 -12.10 -17.94
CA ASN A 37 0.82 -11.06 -17.17
C ASN A 37 1.89 -10.22 -16.48
N GLU A 38 2.53 -9.36 -17.25
CA GLU A 38 3.71 -8.60 -16.82
C GLU A 38 3.33 -7.46 -15.87
N LEU A 39 4.29 -7.09 -15.00
CA LEU A 39 4.21 -5.92 -14.14
C LEU A 39 4.17 -4.64 -14.99
N THR A 40 3.17 -3.79 -14.77
CA THR A 40 2.97 -2.57 -15.58
C THR A 40 2.99 -1.29 -14.75
N THR A 41 2.48 -1.36 -13.53
CA THR A 41 2.33 -0.21 -12.64
C THR A 41 2.82 -0.56 -11.26
N ILE A 42 3.49 0.37 -10.61
CA ILE A 42 3.83 0.32 -9.20
C ILE A 42 2.89 1.28 -8.48
N LYS A 43 2.17 0.78 -7.49
CA LYS A 43 1.35 1.60 -6.61
C LYS A 43 2.09 1.87 -5.32
N THR A 44 2.23 3.15 -4.98
CA THR A 44 2.80 3.60 -3.70
C THR A 44 1.70 4.22 -2.86
N THR A 45 1.59 3.83 -1.60
CA THR A 45 0.65 4.40 -0.63
C THR A 45 1.35 4.61 0.71
N PHE A 46 1.49 5.87 1.10
CA PHE A 46 2.06 6.28 2.38
C PHE A 46 1.01 7.07 3.16
N SER A 47 0.84 6.81 4.45
CA SER A 47 -0.07 7.57 5.30
C SER A 47 0.45 7.74 6.72
N VAL A 48 0.09 8.87 7.31
CA VAL A 48 0.40 9.26 8.68
C VAL A 48 -0.87 9.78 9.32
N SER A 49 -1.34 9.10 10.35
CA SER A 49 -2.41 9.57 11.23
C SER A 49 -1.93 9.59 12.67
N LEU A 50 -1.99 10.76 13.30
CA LEU A 50 -1.45 10.98 14.65
C LEU A 50 -2.47 11.74 15.50
N SER A 51 -2.47 11.49 16.80
CA SER A 51 -3.24 12.31 17.74
C SER A 51 -2.78 13.77 17.77
N ASN A 52 -3.66 14.67 18.21
CA ASN A 52 -3.35 16.09 18.34
C ASN A 52 -2.13 16.37 19.22
N ASP A 53 -1.86 15.56 20.25
CA ASP A 53 -0.71 15.77 21.12
C ASP A 53 0.62 15.54 20.40
N TRP A 54 0.69 14.66 19.39
CA TRP A 54 1.88 14.57 18.54
C TRP A 54 2.16 15.91 17.85
N TYR A 55 1.16 16.48 17.18
CA TYR A 55 1.31 17.77 16.51
C TYR A 55 1.46 18.94 17.47
N LYS A 56 1.01 18.82 18.73
CA LYS A 56 1.17 19.86 19.76
C LYS A 56 2.62 19.99 20.22
N PHE A 57 3.30 18.86 20.42
CA PHE A 57 4.62 18.83 21.05
C PHE A 57 5.80 18.55 20.09
N PHE A 58 5.51 18.04 18.89
CA PHE A 58 6.54 17.65 17.94
C PHE A 58 6.34 18.30 16.56
N ASP A 59 7.46 18.57 15.90
CA ASP A 59 7.53 18.82 14.47
C ASP A 59 7.63 17.46 13.77
N ILE A 60 6.58 17.11 13.03
CA ILE A 60 6.48 15.83 12.34
C ILE A 60 7.05 15.98 10.94
N GLU A 61 8.18 15.33 10.67
CA GLU A 61 8.86 15.34 9.38
C GLU A 61 8.63 14.01 8.67
N VAL A 62 8.19 14.07 7.42
CA VAL A 62 8.05 12.91 6.55
C VAL A 62 9.01 13.09 5.38
N THR A 63 9.90 12.13 5.19
CA THR A 63 10.72 12.01 3.98
C THR A 63 10.26 10.79 3.21
N TYR A 64 9.91 10.94 1.93
CA TYR A 64 9.32 9.89 1.11
C TYR A 64 9.75 9.95 -0.36
N THR A 65 9.73 8.82 -1.05
CA THR A 65 9.92 8.77 -2.52
C THR A 65 8.64 9.21 -3.22
N SER A 66 8.75 10.21 -4.09
CA SER A 66 7.68 10.68 -4.97
C SER A 66 8.01 10.35 -6.42
N GLU A 67 7.04 10.52 -7.32
CA GLU A 67 7.24 10.43 -8.77
C GLU A 67 8.33 11.36 -9.33
N THR A 68 8.74 12.39 -8.58
CA THR A 68 9.83 13.30 -8.95
C THR A 68 11.11 13.09 -8.12
N GLY A 69 11.21 11.98 -7.39
CA GLY A 69 12.31 11.70 -6.44
C GLY A 69 11.96 11.97 -4.98
N GLU A 70 12.97 11.95 -4.11
CA GLU A 70 12.81 12.13 -2.66
C GLU A 70 12.24 13.52 -2.32
N LYS A 71 11.27 13.56 -1.40
CA LYS A 71 10.68 14.77 -0.84
C LYS A 71 10.64 14.72 0.68
N THR A 72 10.91 15.85 1.31
CA THR A 72 10.72 16.05 2.75
C THR A 72 9.66 17.12 2.99
N ILE A 73 8.69 16.80 3.86
CA ILE A 73 7.61 17.72 4.26
C ILE A 73 7.45 17.72 5.78
N THR A 74 6.93 18.83 6.32
CA THR A 74 6.50 18.92 7.71
C THR A 74 4.98 18.84 7.77
N LEU A 75 4.46 17.97 8.64
CA LEU A 75 3.03 17.77 8.83
C LEU A 75 2.49 18.60 9.99
N THR A 76 1.32 19.20 9.77
CA THR A 76 0.53 19.87 10.82
C THR A 76 -0.79 19.14 11.10
N GLN A 77 -1.09 18.10 10.33
CA GLN A 77 -2.27 17.26 10.40
C GLN A 77 -1.99 15.95 9.66
N ASP A 78 -2.95 15.03 9.71
CA ASP A 78 -2.89 13.75 9.01
C ASP A 78 -2.63 13.92 7.51
N TRP A 79 -1.91 12.95 6.96
CA TRP A 79 -1.38 13.02 5.62
C TRP A 79 -1.45 11.68 4.91
N MET A 80 -1.68 11.73 3.60
CA MET A 80 -1.67 10.59 2.71
C MET A 80 -1.05 10.98 1.37
N TYR A 81 -0.22 10.08 0.85
CA TYR A 81 0.31 10.12 -0.49
C TYR A 81 -0.03 8.80 -1.18
N GLU A 82 -0.64 8.90 -2.34
CA GLU A 82 -0.96 7.77 -3.19
C GLU A 82 -0.55 8.09 -4.62
N LYS A 83 0.20 7.19 -5.25
CA LYS A 83 0.67 7.38 -6.61
C LYS A 83 0.83 6.07 -7.35
N ASP A 84 0.37 6.08 -8.59
CA ASP A 84 0.68 5.06 -9.59
C ASP A 84 1.86 5.54 -10.43
N ILE A 85 2.90 4.70 -10.51
CA ILE A 85 4.14 4.94 -11.25
C ILE A 85 4.25 3.85 -12.32
N PRO A 86 4.46 4.19 -13.60
CA PRO A 86 4.74 3.17 -14.62
C PRO A 86 5.97 2.35 -14.23
N TYR A 87 5.93 1.03 -14.39
CA TYR A 87 7.07 0.16 -14.06
C TYR A 87 8.35 0.56 -14.84
N SER A 88 8.19 1.09 -16.05
CA SER A 88 9.29 1.63 -16.86
C SER A 88 9.95 2.91 -16.30
N ALA A 89 9.37 3.51 -15.27
CA ALA A 89 9.88 4.69 -14.57
C ALA A 89 10.05 4.41 -13.07
N GLU A 90 10.31 3.15 -12.72
CA GLU A 90 10.61 2.71 -11.37
C GLU A 90 11.78 3.52 -10.75
N PRO A 91 11.62 4.06 -9.53
CA PRO A 91 12.72 4.61 -8.75
C PRO A 91 13.64 3.51 -8.19
N ASP A 92 14.94 3.82 -8.08
CA ASP A 92 15.94 2.93 -7.46
C ASP A 92 15.61 2.55 -6.00
N GLU A 93 14.89 3.42 -5.27
CA GLU A 93 14.47 3.17 -3.89
C GLU A 93 13.12 3.85 -3.59
N PHE A 94 12.23 3.09 -2.96
CA PHE A 94 11.03 3.59 -2.29
C PHE A 94 11.29 3.76 -0.80
N LEU A 95 11.21 4.98 -0.30
CA LEU A 95 11.40 5.29 1.12
C LEU A 95 10.18 5.97 1.70
N CYS A 96 9.94 5.74 3.00
CA CYS A 96 9.01 6.50 3.82
C CYS A 96 9.53 6.52 5.27
N LYS A 97 10.03 7.68 5.70
CA LYS A 97 10.61 7.91 7.02
C LYS A 97 9.79 8.98 7.73
N VAL A 98 9.28 8.64 8.91
CA VAL A 98 8.46 9.55 9.73
C VAL A 98 9.17 9.77 11.07
N ILE A 99 9.55 11.02 11.32
CA ILE A 99 10.33 11.44 12.48
C ILE A 99 9.56 12.53 13.21
N ALA A 100 9.39 12.39 14.52
CA ALA A 100 8.84 13.40 15.40
C ALA A 100 9.98 14.05 16.20
N LYS A 101 10.27 15.32 15.90
CA LYS A 101 11.31 16.11 16.57
C LYS A 101 10.68 17.02 17.63
N PRO A 102 11.26 17.14 18.84
CA PRO A 102 10.77 18.06 19.85
C PRO A 102 10.65 19.49 19.31
N LYS A 103 9.49 20.11 19.50
CA LYS A 103 9.32 21.53 19.18
C LYS A 103 10.13 22.39 20.14
N ALA A 104 10.94 23.30 19.60
CA ALA A 104 11.67 24.28 20.41
C ALA A 104 10.74 25.17 21.24
N ASN A 105 9.53 25.46 20.72
CA ASN A 105 8.52 26.31 21.33
C ASN A 105 7.24 25.52 21.69
N SER A 106 7.37 24.26 22.11
CA SER A 106 6.21 23.49 22.57
C SER A 106 5.52 24.19 23.76
N PRO A 107 4.18 24.10 23.88
CA PRO A 107 3.50 24.61 25.07
C PRO A 107 4.00 23.92 26.33
N ALA A 108 3.86 24.58 27.48
CA ALA A 108 4.16 23.97 28.76
C ALA A 108 3.26 22.73 28.99
N ILE A 109 3.80 21.74 29.70
CA ILE A 109 3.03 20.59 30.14
C ILE A 109 2.12 21.03 31.30
N ASP A 110 0.83 20.77 31.14
CA ASP A 110 -0.21 21.05 32.11
C ASP A 110 -0.17 20.00 33.22
N ALA A 111 -0.12 20.45 34.48
CA ALA A 111 -0.16 19.56 35.63
C ALA A 111 -1.51 18.82 35.68
N ASN A 112 -1.47 17.53 36.05
CA ASN A 112 -2.64 16.64 36.15
C ASN A 112 -3.39 16.38 34.84
N THR A 113 -2.75 16.64 33.69
CA THR A 113 -3.26 16.24 32.37
C THR A 113 -2.71 14.87 31.97
N THR A 114 -3.56 14.06 31.33
CA THR A 114 -3.15 12.89 30.57
C THR A 114 -3.10 13.25 29.09
N TYR A 115 -1.97 12.99 28.45
CA TYR A 115 -1.71 13.18 27.04
C TYR A 115 -1.89 11.85 26.30
N LEU A 116 -2.42 11.92 25.09
CA LEU A 116 -2.64 10.77 24.24
C LEU A 116 -1.70 10.84 23.04
N LEU A 117 -0.74 9.92 22.96
CA LEU A 117 0.13 9.72 21.80
C LEU A 117 -0.35 8.49 21.03
N GLU A 118 -1.34 8.70 20.18
CA GLU A 118 -1.84 7.68 19.27
C GLU A 118 -1.21 7.88 17.89
N GLN A 119 -0.79 6.79 17.28
CA GLN A 119 -0.18 6.80 15.96
C GLN A 119 -0.66 5.63 15.10
N SER A 120 -0.84 5.89 13.82
CA SER A 120 -1.02 4.92 12.76
C SER A 120 -0.26 5.41 11.54
N VAL A 121 0.86 4.75 11.24
CA VAL A 121 1.70 5.08 10.09
C VAL A 121 1.78 3.85 9.19
N HIS A 122 1.51 4.04 7.90
CA HIS A 122 1.51 2.97 6.89
C HIS A 122 2.38 3.38 5.70
N ALA A 123 3.13 2.42 5.19
CA ALA A 123 3.83 2.52 3.92
C ALA A 123 3.68 1.21 3.15
N GLU A 124 3.27 1.32 1.90
CA GLU A 124 3.06 0.19 1.02
C GLU A 124 3.50 0.55 -0.39
N VAL A 125 4.27 -0.35 -0.96
CA VAL A 125 4.61 -0.38 -2.37
C VAL A 125 4.12 -1.74 -2.88
N SER A 126 3.34 -1.74 -3.95
CA SER A 126 2.81 -2.96 -4.56
C SER A 126 2.87 -2.90 -6.07
N GLY A 127 3.03 -4.06 -6.70
CA GLY A 127 3.05 -4.20 -8.15
C GLY A 127 1.65 -4.45 -8.67
N ILE A 128 1.33 -3.92 -9.85
CA ILE A 128 0.08 -4.15 -10.55
C ILE A 128 0.41 -4.72 -11.94
N LEU A 129 -0.05 -5.94 -12.16
CA LEU A 129 0.10 -6.66 -13.41
C LEU A 129 -0.82 -6.08 -14.49
N LYS A 130 -0.56 -6.43 -15.74
CA LYS A 130 -1.29 -5.94 -16.92
C LYS A 130 -2.80 -6.18 -16.86
N ASP A 131 -3.24 -7.26 -16.22
CA ASP A 131 -4.66 -7.57 -16.00
C ASP A 131 -5.30 -6.81 -14.83
N GLY A 132 -4.53 -5.99 -14.11
CA GLY A 132 -4.96 -5.18 -12.98
C GLY A 132 -4.89 -5.87 -11.62
N THR A 133 -4.40 -7.11 -11.56
CA THR A 133 -4.18 -7.81 -10.29
C THR A 133 -2.91 -7.33 -9.59
N ILE A 134 -2.86 -7.50 -8.27
CA ILE A 134 -1.67 -7.18 -7.47
C ILE A 134 -0.65 -8.31 -7.65
N ASP A 135 0.58 -7.95 -7.98
CA ASP A 135 1.72 -8.83 -7.90
C ASP A 135 2.09 -9.05 -6.43
N LEU A 136 2.01 -10.28 -5.95
CA LEU A 136 2.29 -10.63 -4.55
C LEU A 136 3.79 -10.75 -4.26
N ASP A 137 4.61 -10.86 -5.31
CA ASP A 137 6.06 -11.00 -5.20
C ASP A 137 6.77 -9.64 -5.32
N TYR A 138 6.09 -8.62 -5.86
CA TYR A 138 6.62 -7.27 -5.96
C TYR A 138 6.11 -6.36 -4.83
N GLY A 139 7.07 -5.76 -4.11
CA GLY A 139 6.82 -4.66 -3.19
C GLY A 139 7.08 -5.00 -1.72
N LEU A 140 6.68 -4.08 -0.85
CA LEU A 140 6.87 -4.22 0.60
C LEU A 140 5.82 -3.40 1.34
N ILE A 141 5.41 -3.91 2.49
CA ILE A 141 4.54 -3.20 3.43
C ILE A 141 5.30 -3.00 4.74
N GLY A 142 5.27 -1.77 5.26
CA GLY A 142 5.75 -1.42 6.59
C GLY A 142 4.73 -0.54 7.30
N SER A 143 4.40 -0.88 8.53
CA SER A 143 3.48 -0.09 9.33
C SER A 143 3.90 -0.03 10.79
N LYS A 144 3.47 1.03 11.48
CA LYS A 144 3.60 1.15 12.93
C LYS A 144 2.36 1.83 13.49
N SER A 145 1.61 1.07 14.29
CA SER A 145 0.50 1.58 15.08
C SER A 145 0.79 1.47 16.57
N GLY A 146 0.22 2.37 17.36
CA GLY A 146 0.44 2.40 18.80
C GLY A 146 -0.42 3.46 19.46
N LYS A 147 -0.70 3.25 20.74
CA LYS A 147 -1.46 4.18 21.57
C LYS A 147 -0.85 4.21 22.96
N ASP A 148 -0.28 5.35 23.32
CA ASP A 148 0.28 5.58 24.64
C ASP A 148 -0.48 6.71 25.35
N GLU A 149 -0.84 6.47 26.61
CA GLU A 149 -1.39 7.50 27.50
C GLU A 149 -0.30 7.89 28.51
N MET A 150 0.04 9.17 28.56
CA MET A 150 1.11 9.69 29.41
C MET A 150 0.57 10.74 30.37
N ASN A 151 0.84 10.57 31.66
CA ASN A 151 0.65 11.66 32.62
C ASN A 151 1.67 12.79 32.38
N SER A 152 1.46 13.94 33.01
CA SER A 152 2.33 15.12 32.88
C SER A 152 3.82 14.82 33.09
N THR A 153 4.19 14.07 34.14
CA THR A 153 5.60 13.71 34.41
C THR A 153 6.21 12.80 33.35
N GLY A 154 5.43 11.87 32.79
CA GLY A 154 5.85 11.04 31.67
C GLY A 154 6.08 11.89 30.42
N MET A 155 5.12 12.75 30.11
CA MET A 155 5.16 13.62 28.93
C MET A 155 6.36 14.59 28.99
N GLU A 156 6.64 15.21 30.14
CA GLU A 156 7.81 16.08 30.35
C GLU A 156 9.16 15.42 29.99
N LYS A 157 9.27 14.10 30.19
CA LYS A 157 10.47 13.35 29.82
C LYS A 157 10.44 12.97 28.35
N TYR A 158 9.28 12.55 27.86
CA TYR A 158 9.10 12.02 26.51
C TYR A 158 9.35 13.07 25.42
N ILE A 159 8.88 14.31 25.62
CA ILE A 159 9.03 15.39 24.64
C ILE A 159 10.47 15.90 24.48
N LYS A 160 11.43 15.37 25.24
CA LYS A 160 12.85 15.77 25.13
C LYS A 160 13.61 15.02 24.05
N GLY A 161 13.06 13.90 23.57
CA GLY A 161 13.70 13.03 22.59
C GLY A 161 13.08 13.13 21.21
N GLU A 162 13.90 12.86 20.19
CA GLU A 162 13.40 12.55 18.84
C GLU A 162 12.84 11.13 18.80
N HIS A 163 11.70 10.95 18.13
CA HIS A 163 11.04 9.66 17.98
C HIS A 163 10.91 9.26 16.52
N ARG A 164 11.38 8.06 16.19
CA ARG A 164 11.20 7.47 14.87
C ARG A 164 9.87 6.69 14.84
N LEU A 165 8.90 7.20 14.10
CA LEU A 165 7.57 6.62 13.99
C LEU A 165 7.51 5.58 12.87
N LEU A 166 8.26 5.74 11.80
CA LEU A 166 8.44 4.70 10.78
C LEU A 166 9.80 4.86 10.08
N SER A 167 10.37 3.74 9.65
CA SER A 167 11.53 3.68 8.77
C SER A 167 11.30 2.59 7.74
N PHE A 168 10.70 2.97 6.62
CA PHE A 168 10.45 2.10 5.48
C PHE A 168 11.47 2.40 4.37
N SER A 169 12.00 1.33 3.78
CA SER A 169 12.88 1.35 2.61
C SER A 169 12.63 0.05 1.86
N PHE A 170 12.36 0.17 0.56
CA PHE A 170 12.21 -0.93 -0.37
C PHE A 170 13.04 -0.61 -1.61
N ILE A 171 13.93 -1.53 -1.96
CA ILE A 171 14.79 -1.45 -3.13
C ILE A 171 14.29 -2.57 -4.06
N PRO A 172 13.76 -2.25 -5.25
CA PRO A 172 13.35 -3.26 -6.22
C PRO A 172 14.53 -4.20 -6.58
N GLU A 173 14.25 -5.48 -6.80
CA GLU A 173 15.25 -6.42 -7.32
C GLU A 173 15.42 -6.20 -8.84
N GLU A 174 16.67 -6.22 -9.33
CA GLU A 174 17.00 -6.10 -10.77
C GLU A 174 16.66 -7.36 -11.58
#